data_AF-A0A958V7K7-F1
#
_entry.id   AF-A0A958V7K7-F1
#
_cell.length_a   1.000
_cell.length_b   1.000
_cell.length_c   1.000
_cell.angle_alpha   90.00
_cell.angle_beta   90.00
_cell.angle_gamma   90.00
#
_symmetry.space_group_name_H-M   'P 1'
#
loop_
_entity.id
_entity.type
_entity.pdbx_description
1 polymer ?
#
loop_
_entity_poly.entity_id
_entity_poly.type
_entity_poly.pdbx_seq_one_letter_code
_entity_poly.pdbx_strand_id
1 'polypeptide(L)'
;MKYLYKYPHSAYPYEEIRKANAERSQKEPEYELVDTGIFNHNRYFDIFIEYAKDSPTDIYVRLTACNRGNEQQVLHILPTLWSRNT
;
A
#
# COMPACT_ATOMS: atom_id res chain seq x y z
N MET A 1 -8.89 -3.80 14.12
CA MET A 1 -7.50 -3.79 13.59
C MET A 1 -7.34 -2.59 12.67
N LYS A 2 -6.16 -1.95 12.64
CA LYS A 2 -5.88 -0.78 11.76
C LYS A 2 -4.54 -0.98 11.05
N TYR A 3 -4.54 -0.75 9.75
CA TYR A 3 -3.37 -0.86 8.89
C TYR A 3 -3.16 0.42 8.09
N LEU A 4 -1.92 0.69 7.72
CA LEU A 4 -1.54 1.78 6.83
C LEU A 4 -0.78 1.20 5.64
N TYR A 5 -1.28 1.48 4.44
CA TYR A 5 -0.60 1.21 3.18
C TYR A 5 -0.18 2.52 2.53
N LYS A 6 1.03 2.56 1.97
CA LYS A 6 1.54 3.71 1.22
C LYS A 6 1.61 3.36 -0.25
N TYR A 7 0.93 4.15 -1.09
CA TYR A 7 0.90 3.95 -2.54
C TYR A 7 1.51 5.16 -3.26
N PRO A 8 2.67 5.02 -3.92
CA PRO A 8 3.28 6.12 -4.64
C PRO A 8 2.40 6.58 -5.81
N HIS A 9 2.47 7.87 -6.16
CA HIS A 9 1.82 8.39 -7.37
C HIS A 9 2.52 7.89 -8.64
N SER A 10 3.84 7.68 -8.57
CA SER A 10 4.62 7.13 -9.68
C SER A 10 4.43 5.62 -9.80
N ALA A 11 4.80 5.07 -10.96
CA ALA A 11 4.83 3.64 -11.18
C ALA A 11 5.67 2.93 -10.10
N TYR A 12 5.18 1.79 -9.63
CA TYR A 12 5.87 1.01 -8.61
C TYR A 12 7.19 0.43 -9.18
N PRO A 13 8.33 0.58 -8.50
CA PRO A 13 9.66 0.34 -9.07
C PRO A 13 10.06 -1.15 -8.97
N TYR A 14 9.22 -2.05 -9.50
CA TYR A 14 9.41 -3.50 -9.39
C TYR A 14 10.77 -3.96 -9.92
N GLU A 15 11.13 -3.51 -11.13
CA GLU A 15 12.37 -3.96 -11.78
C GLU A 15 13.62 -3.45 -11.07
N GLU A 16 13.60 -2.24 -10.52
CA GLU A 16 14.70 -1.69 -9.75
C GLU A 16 14.92 -2.50 -8.47
N ILE A 17 13.85 -2.74 -7.70
CA ILE A 17 13.89 -3.55 -6.48
C ILE A 17 14.41 -4.96 -6.79
N ARG A 18 13.89 -5.58 -7.86
CA ARG A 18 14.28 -6.93 -8.25
C ARG A 18 15.75 -7.02 -8.65
N LYS A 19 16.25 -6.09 -9.46
CA LYS A 19 17.64 -6.07 -9.92
C LYS A 19 18.61 -5.81 -8.76
N ALA A 20 18.33 -4.80 -7.94
CA ALA A 20 19.18 -4.46 -6.80
C ALA A 20 19.29 -5.64 -5.81
N ASN A 21 18.18 -6.31 -5.50
CA ASN A 21 18.22 -7.48 -4.62
C ASN A 21 18.87 -8.71 -5.28
N ALA A 22 18.81 -8.86 -6.60
CA ALA A 22 19.47 -9.95 -7.31
C ALA A 22 21.01 -9.82 -7.32
N GLU A 23 21.52 -8.59 -7.23
CA GLU A 23 22.96 -8.29 -7.20
C GLU A 23 23.56 -8.35 -5.78
N ARG A 24 22.71 -8.24 -4.74
CA ARG A 24 23.13 -8.27 -3.34
C ARG A 24 23.39 -9.69 -2.84
N SER A 25 24.31 -9.80 -1.88
CA SER A 25 24.56 -11.03 -1.15
C SER A 25 23.56 -11.23 0.00
N GLN A 26 23.42 -12.47 0.49
CA GLN A 26 22.58 -12.79 1.64
C GLN A 26 23.01 -12.13 2.96
N LYS A 27 24.22 -11.54 2.99
CA LYS A 27 24.74 -10.83 4.17
C LYS A 27 24.35 -9.35 4.18
N GLU A 28 23.87 -8.83 3.05
CA GLU A 28 23.41 -7.47 2.92
C GLU A 28 21.91 -7.39 3.22
N PRO A 29 21.43 -6.27 3.79
CA PRO A 29 20.00 -6.05 3.95
C PRO A 29 19.31 -5.98 2.58
N GLU A 30 18.02 -6.35 2.57
CA GLU A 30 17.18 -6.23 1.38
C GLU A 30 17.13 -4.76 0.92
N TYR A 31 17.09 -4.55 -0.40
CA TYR A 31 16.80 -3.24 -0.98
C TYR A 31 15.30 -3.03 -0.94
N GLU A 32 14.86 -2.13 -0.08
CA GLU A 32 13.44 -1.89 0.17
C GLU A 32 12.90 -0.77 -0.71
N LEU A 33 11.57 -0.70 -0.80
CA LEU A 33 10.88 0.36 -1.56
C LEU A 33 11.29 1.76 -1.09
N VAL A 34 11.57 1.96 0.21
CA VAL A 34 11.99 3.25 0.75
C VAL A 34 13.35 3.71 0.22
N ASP A 35 14.23 2.76 -0.13
CA ASP A 35 15.58 3.04 -0.62
C ASP A 35 15.60 3.54 -2.07
N THR A 36 14.52 3.31 -2.83
CA THR A 36 14.34 3.83 -4.20
C THR A 36 14.14 5.35 -4.23
N GLY A 37 13.86 5.96 -3.06
CA GLY A 37 13.54 7.38 -2.95
C GLY A 37 12.16 7.76 -3.50
N ILE A 38 11.31 6.78 -3.84
CA ILE A 38 9.97 7.01 -4.41
C ILE A 38 9.07 7.88 -3.52
N PHE A 39 9.34 7.92 -2.21
CA PHE A 39 8.59 8.72 -1.24
C PHE A 39 9.20 10.10 -0.93
N ASN A 40 10.38 10.43 -1.44
CA ASN A 40 11.16 11.62 -1.05
C ASN A 40 10.42 12.96 -1.31
N HIS A 41 9.47 12.96 -2.23
CA HIS A 41 8.74 14.16 -2.65
C HIS A 41 7.31 14.22 -2.10
N ASN A 42 6.97 13.37 -1.12
CA ASN A 42 5.61 13.27 -0.56
C ASN A 42 4.51 12.98 -1.60
N ARG A 43 4.86 12.39 -2.75
CA ARG A 43 3.91 12.05 -3.83
C ARG A 43 3.38 10.62 -3.68
N TYR A 44 2.50 10.44 -2.71
CA TYR A 44 1.87 9.14 -2.43
C TYR A 44 0.53 9.31 -1.72
N PHE A 45 -0.30 8.27 -1.77
CA PHE A 45 -1.48 8.11 -0.93
C PHE A 45 -1.14 7.32 0.33
N ASP A 46 -1.59 7.80 1.48
CA ASP A 46 -1.79 6.97 2.67
C ASP A 46 -3.18 6.36 2.62
N ILE A 47 -3.28 5.04 2.68
CA ILE A 47 -4.54 4.30 2.76
C ILE A 47 -4.63 3.62 4.11
N PHE A 48 -5.49 4.17 4.97
CA PHE A 48 -5.82 3.53 6.24
C PHE A 48 -6.97 2.55 6.03
N ILE A 49 -6.77 1.32 6.50
CA ILE A 49 -7.81 0.28 6.49
C ILE A 49 -8.09 -0.11 7.93
N GLU A 50 -9.34 0.06 8.34
CA GLU A 50 -9.82 -0.25 9.68
C GLU A 50 -10.87 -1.34 9.60
N TYR A 51 -10.60 -2.45 10.28
CA TYR A 51 -11.51 -3.58 10.41
C TYR A 51 -12.10 -3.63 11.82
N ALA A 52 -13.41 -3.77 11.90
CA ALA A 52 -14.12 -4.14 13.11
C ALA A 52 -14.94 -5.41 12.85
N LYS A 53 -15.11 -6.22 13.88
CA LYS A 53 -16.00 -7.37 13.88
C LYS A 53 -16.92 -7.28 15.09
N ASP A 54 -18.20 -7.45 14.87
CA ASP A 54 -19.19 -7.57 15.94
C ASP A 54 -19.44 -9.07 16.26
N SER A 55 -19.40 -9.92 15.23
CA SER A 55 -19.50 -11.37 15.33
C SER A 55 -18.50 -12.06 14.38
N PRO A 56 -18.40 -13.41 14.39
CA PRO A 56 -17.60 -14.13 13.40
C PRO A 56 -18.03 -13.87 11.95
N THR A 57 -19.27 -13.43 11.71
CA THR A 57 -19.84 -13.19 10.39
C THR A 57 -20.03 -11.72 10.03
N ASP A 58 -19.99 -10.81 11.00
CA ASP A 58 -20.17 -9.37 10.76
C ASP A 58 -18.81 -8.68 10.65
N ILE A 59 -18.44 -8.29 9.43
CA ILE A 59 -17.17 -7.62 9.13
C ILE A 59 -17.46 -6.22 8.63
N TYR A 60 -16.97 -5.23 9.38
CA TYR A 60 -17.02 -3.83 9.01
C TYR A 60 -15.64 -3.39 8.54
N VAL A 61 -15.61 -2.68 7.42
CA VAL A 61 -14.37 -2.13 6.84
C VAL A 61 -14.56 -0.64 6.62
N ARG A 62 -13.64 0.16 7.14
CA ARG A 62 -13.54 1.58 6.83
C ARG A 62 -12.21 1.86 6.13
N LEU A 63 -12.29 2.51 4.98
CA LEU A 63 -11.16 2.96 4.19
C LEU A 63 -11.05 4.49 4.31
N THR A 64 -9.87 5.00 4.64
CA THR A 64 -9.56 6.44 4.57
C THR A 64 -8.35 6.63 3.68
N ALA A 65 -8.51 7.36 2.58
CA ALA A 65 -7.44 7.67 1.65
C ALA A 65 -7.02 9.14 1.81
N CYS A 66 -5.73 9.38 2.03
CA CYS A 66 -5.15 10.71 2.14
C CYS A 66 -4.09 10.89 1.05
N ASN A 67 -4.35 11.80 0.11
CA ASN A 67 -3.31 12.27 -0.81
C ASN A 67 -2.31 13.12 -0.03
N ARG A 68 -1.05 12.68 0.06
CA ARG A 68 0.03 13.44 0.72
C ARG A 68 0.73 14.40 -0.23
N GLY A 69 0.51 14.24 -1.54
CA GLY A 69 1.05 15.12 -2.57
C GLY A 69 0.27 16.43 -2.65
N ASN A 70 0.92 17.43 -3.23
CA ASN A 70 0.31 18.71 -3.59
C ASN A 70 -0.45 18.66 -4.93
N GLU A 71 -0.26 17.60 -5.70
CA GLU A 71 -0.89 17.38 -7.01
C GLU A 71 -2.14 16.51 -6.88
N GLN A 72 -3.19 16.84 -7.63
CA GLN A 72 -4.35 15.98 -7.77
C GLN A 72 -3.96 14.70 -8.55
N GLN A 73 -4.34 13.55 -8.02
CA GLN A 73 -4.10 12.26 -8.66
C GLN A 73 -5.32 11.35 -8.50
N VAL A 74 -5.54 10.50 -9.50
CA VAL A 74 -6.59 9.48 -9.53
C VAL A 74 -6.19 8.31 -8.64
N LEU A 75 -7.11 7.91 -7.76
CA LEU A 75 -7.00 6.70 -6.96
C LEU A 75 -8.19 5.81 -7.29
N HIS A 76 -7.92 4.62 -7.84
CA HIS A 76 -8.93 3.61 -8.06
C HIS A 76 -9.00 2.68 -6.84
N ILE A 77 -10.16 2.61 -6.20
CA ILE A 77 -10.42 1.70 -5.08
C ILE A 77 -11.37 0.62 -5.56
N LEU A 78 -10.92 -0.64 -5.53
CA LEU A 78 -11.68 -1.82 -5.93
C LEU A 78 -11.96 -2.68 -4.68
N PRO A 79 -13.08 -2.47 -3.98
CA PRO A 79 -13.41 -3.25 -2.79
C PRO A 79 -13.82 -4.67 -3.17
N THR A 80 -13.18 -5.66 -2.56
CA THR A 80 -13.63 -7.06 -2.63
C THR A 80 -14.78 -7.25 -1.66
N LEU A 81 -15.98 -7.54 -2.19
CA LEU A 81 -17.13 -7.92 -1.38
C LEU A 81 -17.19 -9.44 -1.23
N TRP A 82 -17.36 -9.92 0.00
CA TRP A 82 -17.63 -11.32 0.26
C TRP A 82 -19.10 -11.51 0.58
N SER A 83 -19.78 -12.27 -0.27
CA SER A 83 -21.15 -12.72 -0.05
C SER A 83 -21.15 -14.22 0.25
N ARG A 84 -22.00 -14.65 1.18
CA ARG A 84 -22.28 -16.07 1.38
C ARG A 84 -23.46 -16.46 0.51
N ASN A 85 -23.42 -17.68 -0.02
CA ASN A 85 -24.56 -18.27 -0.69
C ASN A 85 -25.53 -18.78 0.39
N THR A 86 -26.47 -17.92 0.78
CA THR A 86 -27.54 -18.20 1.75
C THR A 86 -28.88 -18.25 1.04
#